data_AF-A0A0F5QYW6-F1
#
_entry.id   AF-A0A0F5QYW6-F1
#
_cell.length_a   1.000
_cell.length_b   1.000
_cell.length_c   1.000
_cell.angle_alpha   90.00
_cell.angle_beta   90.00
_cell.angle_gamma   90.00
#
_symmetry.space_group_name_H-M   'P 1'
#
loop_
_entity.id
_entity.type
_entity.pdbx_description
1 polymer ?
#
loop_
_entity_poly.entity_id
_entity_poly.type
_entity_poly.pdbx_seq_one_letter_code
_entity_poly.pdbx_strand_id
1 'polypeptide(L)'
;MERKEAAEAGVYISDGDYNFLLWTLLPKNVGERSWPCMPAGENFNAVAPMRKDGGQYVAYAALNRSRHADPGFDLNRYVTLGPMLRYVEDSPLYLWQFNTHWSDRKDWRHLDYRDVEVCHAFRQGELPDNEENRELYSFLLEKGYIRKTEKGYKFNAVWMDSPQTMDRLNKAMPDLSDLYAPAVGKLYDKMLKLFLQNQPKHLEPQIAYMVRGNTAAAGWSLIFCLASGYRYLLQG
;
A
#
# COMPACT_ATOMS: atom_id res chain seq x y z
N MET A 1 4.80 -4.67 -18.92
CA MET A 1 5.25 -5.97 -18.42
C MET A 1 4.43 -7.02 -19.14
N GLU A 2 5.07 -8.02 -19.69
CA GLU A 2 4.44 -9.18 -20.30
C GLU A 2 4.25 -10.31 -19.28
N ARG A 3 3.35 -11.27 -19.58
CA ARG A 3 3.11 -12.41 -18.68
C ARG A 3 4.36 -13.28 -18.46
N LYS A 4 5.20 -13.40 -19.49
CA LYS A 4 6.45 -14.16 -19.44
C LYS A 4 7.45 -13.54 -18.45
N GLU A 5 7.63 -12.22 -18.52
CA GLU A 5 8.54 -11.47 -17.63
C GLU A 5 8.11 -11.61 -16.16
N ALA A 6 6.81 -11.56 -15.89
CA ALA A 6 6.29 -11.76 -14.53
C ALA A 6 6.60 -13.17 -14.01
N ALA A 7 6.45 -14.21 -14.84
CA ALA A 7 6.79 -15.57 -14.45
C ALA A 7 8.30 -15.73 -14.17
N GLU A 8 9.15 -15.12 -15.01
CA GLU A 8 10.61 -15.15 -14.86
C GLU A 8 11.11 -14.37 -13.63
N ALA A 9 10.35 -13.37 -13.16
CA ALA A 9 10.66 -12.63 -11.94
C ALA A 9 10.56 -13.51 -10.68
N GLY A 10 9.83 -14.63 -10.73
CA GLY A 10 9.68 -15.56 -9.60
C GLY A 10 8.60 -15.17 -8.60
N VAL A 11 7.67 -14.28 -8.97
CA VAL A 11 6.52 -13.92 -8.14
C VAL A 11 5.51 -15.08 -8.12
N TYR A 12 5.02 -15.43 -6.93
CA TYR A 12 3.90 -16.35 -6.82
C TYR A 12 2.59 -15.62 -7.11
N ILE A 13 1.76 -16.21 -7.97
CA ILE A 13 0.44 -15.68 -8.34
C ILE A 13 -0.58 -16.81 -8.17
N SER A 14 -1.59 -16.60 -7.33
CA SER A 14 -2.67 -17.57 -7.20
C SER A 14 -3.35 -17.80 -8.54
N ASP A 15 -3.57 -19.07 -8.89
CA ASP A 15 -4.19 -19.52 -10.16
C ASP A 15 -3.46 -19.05 -11.44
N GLY A 16 -2.27 -18.46 -11.34
CA GLY A 16 -1.64 -17.79 -12.48
C GLY A 16 -2.47 -16.59 -12.99
N ASP A 17 -3.33 -16.01 -12.13
CA ASP A 17 -4.18 -14.88 -12.47
C ASP A 17 -3.34 -13.62 -12.70
N TYR A 18 -2.95 -13.45 -13.94
CA TYR A 18 -2.12 -12.33 -14.37
C TYR A 18 -2.81 -10.97 -14.18
N ASN A 19 -4.14 -10.92 -14.33
CA ASN A 19 -4.87 -9.68 -14.10
C ASN A 19 -4.81 -9.32 -12.62
N PHE A 20 -4.99 -10.30 -11.73
CA PHE A 20 -4.82 -10.09 -10.30
C PHE A 20 -3.41 -9.57 -9.98
N LEU A 21 -2.37 -10.13 -10.57
CA LEU A 21 -1.02 -9.58 -10.43
C LEU A 21 -0.96 -8.11 -10.86
N LEU A 22 -1.40 -7.76 -12.08
CA LEU A 22 -1.35 -6.38 -12.57
C LEU A 22 -2.11 -5.40 -11.64
N TRP A 23 -3.26 -5.82 -11.12
CA TRP A 23 -4.04 -5.06 -10.15
C TRP A 23 -3.32 -4.83 -8.82
N THR A 24 -2.38 -5.70 -8.44
CA THR A 24 -1.53 -5.48 -7.25
C THR A 24 -0.32 -4.59 -7.54
N LEU A 25 0.24 -4.68 -8.75
CA LEU A 25 1.47 -3.95 -9.12
C LEU A 25 1.24 -2.48 -9.46
N LEU A 26 0.12 -2.13 -10.08
CA LEU A 26 -0.16 -0.74 -10.46
C LEU A 26 -0.22 0.17 -9.22
N PRO A 27 -0.99 -0.17 -8.18
CA PRO A 27 -0.93 0.54 -6.91
C PRO A 27 0.47 0.60 -6.28
N LYS A 28 1.21 -0.51 -6.24
CA LYS A 28 2.59 -0.54 -5.73
C LYS A 28 3.48 0.44 -6.48
N ASN A 29 3.46 0.41 -7.81
CA ASN A 29 4.25 1.27 -8.67
C ASN A 29 3.93 2.75 -8.39
N VAL A 30 2.65 3.11 -8.35
CA VAL A 30 2.22 4.47 -7.98
C VAL A 30 2.75 4.87 -6.61
N GLY A 31 2.63 4.01 -5.59
CA GLY A 31 3.10 4.31 -4.23
C GLY A 31 4.61 4.54 -4.13
N GLU A 32 5.41 3.75 -4.85
CA GLU A 32 6.88 3.86 -4.82
C GLU A 32 7.40 4.99 -5.70
N ARG A 33 6.77 5.21 -6.85
CA ARG A 33 7.27 6.10 -7.90
C ARG A 33 6.57 7.47 -7.92
N SER A 34 5.56 7.71 -7.09
CA SER A 34 4.94 9.04 -7.00
C SER A 34 5.83 10.05 -6.28
N TRP A 35 6.64 9.63 -5.30
CA TRP A 35 7.44 10.57 -4.50
C TRP A 35 8.44 11.41 -5.31
N PRO A 36 9.22 10.82 -6.25
CA PRO A 36 10.10 11.59 -7.13
C PRO A 36 9.35 12.53 -8.08
N CYS A 37 8.10 12.23 -8.44
CA CYS A 37 7.28 13.03 -9.34
C CYS A 37 6.67 14.27 -8.68
N MET A 38 6.76 14.39 -7.35
CA MET A 38 6.22 15.53 -6.62
C MET A 38 7.13 16.75 -6.73
N PRO A 39 6.58 17.97 -6.65
CA PRO A 39 7.39 19.18 -6.54
C PRO A 39 8.46 19.02 -5.46
N ALA A 40 9.67 19.48 -5.75
CA ALA A 40 10.74 19.53 -4.77
C ALA A 40 10.26 20.37 -3.57
N GLY A 41 10.23 19.74 -2.41
CA GLY A 41 9.95 20.41 -1.13
C GLY A 41 11.21 20.48 -0.28
N GLU A 42 11.05 21.07 0.90
CA GLU A 42 12.08 21.09 1.92
C GLU A 42 12.59 19.67 2.24
N ASN A 43 13.88 19.56 2.57
CA ASN A 43 14.44 18.29 3.01
C ASN A 43 13.90 17.93 4.41
N PHE A 44 13.95 16.64 4.76
CA PHE A 44 13.46 16.18 6.08
C PHE A 44 14.13 16.93 7.24
N ASN A 45 15.43 17.18 7.14
CA ASN A 45 16.21 17.86 8.19
C ASN A 45 15.75 19.31 8.44
N ALA A 46 15.21 20.00 7.43
CA ALA A 46 14.68 21.35 7.54
C ALA A 46 13.33 21.41 8.26
N VAL A 47 12.53 20.33 8.18
CA VAL A 47 11.19 20.28 8.78
C VAL A 47 11.11 19.42 10.05
N ALA A 48 12.11 18.59 10.29
CA ALA A 48 12.26 17.73 11.45
C ALA A 48 13.59 18.05 12.17
N PRO A 49 13.63 19.06 13.05
CA PRO A 49 14.84 19.41 13.77
C PRO A 49 15.25 18.29 14.72
N MET A 50 16.55 18.04 14.83
CA MET A 50 17.11 17.09 15.79
C MET A 50 16.90 17.60 17.22
N ARG A 51 16.31 16.77 18.07
CA ARG A 51 16.11 17.07 19.49
C ARG A 51 17.30 16.62 20.33
N LYS A 52 17.40 17.16 21.54
CA LYS A 52 18.48 16.82 22.49
C LYS A 52 18.46 15.36 22.94
N ASP A 53 17.29 14.72 22.88
CA ASP A 53 17.09 13.29 23.18
C ASP A 53 17.47 12.38 22.00
N GLY A 54 17.95 12.93 20.87
CA GLY A 54 18.26 12.18 19.65
C GLY A 54 17.05 11.89 18.76
N GLY A 55 15.84 12.30 19.16
CA GLY A 55 14.65 12.17 18.33
C GLY A 55 14.65 13.17 17.17
N GLN A 56 14.26 12.72 15.98
CA GLN A 56 14.09 13.57 14.81
C GLN A 56 12.73 13.29 14.16
N TYR A 57 11.79 14.22 14.31
CA TYR A 57 10.44 14.06 13.78
C TYR A 57 9.83 15.41 13.42
N VAL A 58 8.89 15.39 12.46
CA VAL A 58 8.09 16.57 12.12
C VAL A 58 7.06 16.75 13.23
N ALA A 59 7.16 17.84 13.97
CA ALA A 59 6.16 18.25 14.95
C ALA A 59 5.50 19.54 14.46
N TYR A 60 4.17 19.56 14.42
CA TYR A 60 3.41 20.76 14.11
C TYR A 60 2.12 20.79 14.95
N ALA A 61 1.64 21.99 15.22
CA ALA A 61 0.33 22.22 15.79
C ALA A 61 -0.50 22.93 14.73
N ALA A 62 -1.59 22.32 14.28
CA ALA A 62 -2.55 22.98 13.40
C ALA A 62 -3.79 23.39 14.18
N LEU A 63 -4.42 24.49 13.78
CA LEU A 63 -5.72 24.86 14.30
C LEU A 63 -6.72 23.73 14.01
N ASN A 64 -7.39 23.25 15.05
CA ASN A 64 -8.46 22.28 14.90
C ASN A 64 -9.56 22.92 14.04
N ARG A 65 -9.82 22.32 12.89
CA ARG A 65 -10.86 22.81 11.98
C ARG A 65 -12.21 22.58 12.65
N SER A 66 -12.91 23.64 13.06
CA SER A 66 -14.33 23.50 13.32
C SER A 66 -15.00 23.15 11.99
N ARG A 67 -15.37 21.89 11.84
CA ARG A 67 -15.96 21.29 10.63
C ARG A 67 -14.98 21.35 9.44
N HIS A 68 -14.21 20.27 9.26
CA HIS A 68 -14.17 19.75 7.89
C HIS A 68 -15.61 19.72 7.41
N ALA A 69 -15.94 20.41 6.31
CA ALA A 69 -17.18 20.12 5.62
C ALA A 69 -17.25 18.60 5.54
N ASP A 70 -18.32 18.01 6.07
CA ASP A 70 -18.55 16.57 5.94
C ASP A 70 -18.22 16.25 4.48
N PRO A 71 -17.18 15.43 4.22
CA PRO A 71 -16.74 15.20 2.86
C PRO A 71 -17.82 14.51 2.02
N GLY A 72 -18.96 14.16 2.62
CA GLY A 72 -20.06 13.44 1.99
C GLY A 72 -19.78 11.95 1.89
N PHE A 73 -18.69 11.49 2.50
CA PHE A 73 -18.27 10.11 2.55
C PHE A 73 -17.44 9.82 3.81
N ASP A 74 -17.45 8.57 4.26
CA ASP A 74 -16.69 8.14 5.42
C ASP A 74 -15.22 7.89 5.03
N LEU A 75 -14.31 8.75 5.51
CA LEU A 75 -12.87 8.69 5.23
C LEU A 75 -12.25 7.34 5.62
N ASN A 76 -12.78 6.67 6.67
CA ASN A 76 -12.27 5.36 7.11
C ASN A 76 -12.55 4.26 6.07
N ARG A 77 -13.39 4.52 5.06
CA ARG A 77 -13.68 3.60 3.95
C ARG A 77 -12.67 3.63 2.82
N TYR A 78 -11.68 4.52 2.90
CA TYR A 78 -10.68 4.75 1.87
C TYR A 78 -9.27 4.73 2.47
N VAL A 79 -8.96 3.76 3.32
CA VAL A 79 -7.62 3.63 3.92
C VAL A 79 -6.78 2.68 3.07
N THR A 80 -5.65 3.14 2.56
CA THR A 80 -4.65 2.28 1.92
C THR A 80 -3.41 2.21 2.80
N LEU A 81 -2.84 1.01 2.94
CA LEU A 81 -1.53 0.83 3.54
C LEU A 81 -0.55 0.55 2.40
N GLY A 82 0.45 1.41 2.28
CA GLY A 82 1.46 1.33 1.23
C GLY A 82 2.33 0.09 1.27
N PRO A 83 3.40 0.07 0.47
CA PRO A 83 4.44 -0.93 0.62
C PRO A 83 4.95 -0.91 2.07
N MET A 84 4.92 -2.08 2.69
CA MET A 84 5.35 -2.35 4.05
C MET A 84 6.45 -3.39 4.00
N LEU A 85 7.50 -3.15 4.78
CA LEU A 85 8.47 -4.18 5.12
C LEU A 85 8.09 -4.79 6.46
N ARG A 86 8.01 -6.12 6.49
CA ARG A 86 7.85 -6.91 7.71
C ARG A 86 9.00 -7.90 7.79
N TYR A 87 9.17 -8.48 8.98
CA TYR A 87 10.18 -9.49 9.23
C TYR A 87 9.49 -10.67 9.92
N VAL A 88 9.79 -11.87 9.45
CA VAL A 88 9.55 -13.11 10.18
C VAL A 88 10.93 -13.66 10.46
N GLU A 89 11.32 -13.66 11.74
CA GLU A 89 12.72 -13.83 12.15
C GLU A 89 13.62 -12.82 11.41
N ASP A 90 14.61 -13.31 10.65
CA ASP A 90 15.52 -12.49 9.83
C ASP A 90 15.10 -12.39 8.35
N SER A 91 13.94 -12.96 7.99
CA SER A 91 13.47 -12.98 6.60
C SER A 91 12.63 -11.73 6.29
N PRO A 92 13.09 -10.82 5.41
CA PRO A 92 12.32 -9.65 5.03
C PRO A 92 11.15 -10.04 4.11
N LEU A 93 9.95 -9.61 4.47
CA LEU A 93 8.74 -9.82 3.70
C LEU A 93 8.18 -8.48 3.23
N TYR A 94 8.08 -8.34 1.90
CA TYR A 94 7.54 -7.16 1.25
C TYR A 94 6.06 -7.35 0.99
N LEU A 95 5.24 -6.52 1.63
CA LEU A 95 3.80 -6.63 1.64
C LEU A 95 3.19 -5.29 1.25
N TRP A 96 1.99 -5.31 0.69
CA TRP A 96 1.18 -4.12 0.57
C TRP A 96 -0.28 -4.54 0.69
N GLN A 97 -1.12 -3.66 1.23
CA GLN A 97 -2.52 -3.97 1.45
C GLN A 97 -3.38 -2.84 0.90
N PHE A 98 -4.21 -3.17 -0.09
CA PHE A 98 -5.20 -2.24 -0.60
C PHE A 98 -6.54 -2.53 0.06
N ASN A 99 -6.86 -1.80 1.11
CA ASN A 99 -8.19 -1.83 1.68
C ASN A 99 -9.08 -0.85 0.89
N THR A 100 -10.12 -1.41 0.26
CA THR A 100 -11.14 -0.62 -0.42
C THR A 100 -12.51 -1.10 0.05
N HIS A 101 -13.47 -0.18 0.16
CA HIS A 101 -14.87 -0.48 0.44
C HIS A 101 -15.59 -1.17 -0.73
N TRP A 102 -14.88 -1.55 -1.79
CA TRP A 102 -15.42 -2.37 -2.88
C TRP A 102 -15.41 -3.86 -2.55
N SER A 103 -14.94 -4.23 -1.35
CA SER A 103 -15.05 -5.58 -0.83
C SER A 103 -15.94 -5.62 0.41
N ASP A 104 -16.95 -6.50 0.37
CA ASP A 104 -17.82 -6.81 1.51
C ASP A 104 -17.15 -7.74 2.53
N ARG A 105 -15.88 -8.12 2.33
CA ARG A 105 -15.14 -8.93 3.32
C ARG A 105 -15.06 -8.14 4.64
N LYS A 106 -15.45 -8.81 5.74
CA LYS A 106 -15.29 -8.31 7.12
C LYS A 106 -13.90 -8.69 7.64
N ASP A 107 -13.30 -7.86 8.48
CA ASP A 107 -12.10 -8.12 9.31
C ASP A 107 -10.79 -8.58 8.61
N TRP A 108 -10.78 -8.65 7.28
CA TRP A 108 -9.56 -8.82 6.47
C TRP A 108 -8.66 -7.58 6.46
N ARG A 109 -9.15 -6.45 6.97
CA ARG A 109 -8.55 -5.11 6.87
C ARG A 109 -7.30 -4.91 7.73
N HIS A 110 -7.07 -5.80 8.69
CA HIS A 110 -5.90 -5.75 9.56
C HIS A 110 -4.91 -6.83 9.12
N LEU A 111 -3.71 -6.41 8.73
CA LEU A 111 -2.56 -7.27 8.47
C LEU A 111 -1.62 -7.15 9.67
N ASP A 112 -1.75 -8.06 10.63
CA ASP A 112 -0.91 -8.10 11.82
C ASP A 112 0.32 -8.97 11.57
N TYR A 113 1.29 -8.95 12.49
CA TYR A 113 2.49 -9.79 12.40
C TYR A 113 2.12 -11.28 12.31
N ARG A 114 1.10 -11.71 13.07
CA ARG A 114 0.58 -13.09 13.03
C ARG A 114 0.12 -13.49 11.63
N ASP A 115 -0.55 -12.60 10.88
CA ASP A 115 -0.98 -12.89 9.50
C ASP A 115 0.22 -13.28 8.63
N VAL A 116 1.30 -12.52 8.77
CA VAL A 116 2.52 -12.69 7.99
C VAL A 116 3.24 -13.98 8.36
N GLU A 117 3.40 -14.26 9.65
CA GLU A 117 4.03 -15.48 10.16
C GLU A 117 3.31 -16.74 9.68
N VAL A 118 1.98 -16.79 9.83
CA VAL A 118 1.18 -17.96 9.46
C VAL A 118 1.13 -18.14 7.94
N CYS A 119 1.05 -17.05 7.17
CA CYS A 119 1.15 -17.11 5.70
C CYS A 119 2.54 -17.60 5.24
N HIS A 120 3.61 -17.14 5.90
CA HIS A 120 4.97 -17.58 5.62
C HIS A 120 5.12 -19.08 5.88
N ALA A 121 4.75 -19.56 7.08
CA ALA A 121 4.82 -20.98 7.44
C ALA A 121 4.01 -21.86 6.48
N PHE A 122 2.81 -21.43 6.09
CA PHE A 122 2.01 -22.12 5.08
C PHE A 122 2.74 -22.18 3.72
N ARG A 123 3.39 -21.09 3.30
CA ARG A 123 4.11 -21.03 2.02
C ARG A 123 5.39 -21.87 1.98
N GLN A 124 6.07 -22.00 3.11
CA GLN A 124 7.24 -22.88 3.24
C GLN A 124 6.87 -24.37 3.42
N GLY A 125 5.58 -24.69 3.61
CA GLY A 125 5.13 -26.06 3.88
C GLY A 125 5.41 -26.51 5.32
N GLU A 126 5.67 -25.56 6.22
CA GLU A 126 5.95 -25.78 7.65
C GLU A 126 4.68 -25.95 8.48
N LEU A 127 3.50 -25.83 7.84
CA LEU A 127 2.20 -25.92 8.49
C LEU A 127 1.41 -27.16 8.01
N PRO A 128 1.66 -28.37 8.55
CA PRO A 128 0.94 -29.57 8.16
C PRO A 128 -0.55 -29.49 8.51
N ASP A 129 -1.40 -30.04 7.65
CA ASP A 129 -2.86 -30.15 7.87
C ASP A 129 -3.16 -31.27 8.87
N ASN A 130 -3.12 -30.93 10.16
CA ASN A 130 -3.35 -31.84 11.29
C ASN A 130 -4.16 -31.13 12.40
N GLU A 131 -4.56 -31.86 13.44
CA GLU A 131 -5.38 -31.30 14.52
C GLU A 131 -4.67 -30.15 15.26
N GLU A 132 -3.34 -30.22 15.41
CA GLU A 132 -2.53 -29.19 16.09
C GLU A 132 -2.58 -27.83 15.37
N ASN A 133 -2.64 -27.84 14.04
CA ASN A 133 -2.67 -26.62 13.21
C ASN A 133 -4.08 -26.21 12.78
N ARG A 134 -5.12 -26.89 13.25
CA ARG A 134 -6.51 -26.67 12.81
C ARG A 134 -6.97 -25.22 13.00
N GLU A 135 -6.58 -24.59 14.10
CA GLU A 135 -6.89 -23.17 14.37
C GLU A 135 -6.19 -22.23 13.37
N LEU A 136 -4.94 -22.53 13.01
CA LEU A 136 -4.17 -21.73 12.04
C LEU A 136 -4.74 -21.87 10.62
N TYR A 137 -5.19 -23.07 10.25
CA TYR A 137 -5.92 -23.28 8.99
C TYR A 137 -7.27 -22.55 8.98
N SER A 138 -8.00 -22.57 10.09
CA SER A 138 -9.27 -21.85 10.23
C SER A 138 -9.05 -20.34 10.07
N PHE A 139 -8.02 -19.80 10.73
CA PHE A 139 -7.60 -18.41 10.59
C PHE A 139 -7.26 -18.05 9.12
N LEU A 140 -6.44 -18.86 8.44
CA LEU A 140 -6.07 -18.62 7.04
C LEU A 140 -7.29 -18.65 6.10
N LEU A 141 -8.27 -19.51 6.37
CA LEU A 141 -9.52 -19.60 5.60
C LEU A 141 -10.45 -18.41 5.86
N GLU A 142 -10.65 -18.04 7.11
CA GLU A 142 -11.50 -16.90 7.52
C GLU A 142 -10.97 -15.58 6.96
N LYS A 143 -9.65 -15.39 6.99
CA LYS A 143 -8.99 -14.22 6.37
C LYS A 143 -8.95 -14.33 4.84
N GLY A 144 -9.17 -15.53 4.30
CA GLY A 144 -9.18 -15.82 2.87
C GLY A 144 -7.79 -15.79 2.22
N TYR A 145 -6.73 -16.02 3.01
CA TYR A 145 -5.36 -16.20 2.54
C TYR A 145 -5.16 -17.57 1.89
N ILE A 146 -5.98 -18.56 2.26
CA ILE A 146 -6.07 -19.83 1.55
C ILE A 146 -7.50 -20.12 1.12
N ARG A 147 -7.65 -21.00 0.13
CA ARG A 147 -8.94 -21.56 -0.32
C ARG A 147 -8.86 -23.07 -0.31
N LYS A 148 -9.94 -23.72 0.15
CA LYS A 148 -10.08 -25.17 0.04
C LYS A 148 -10.44 -25.55 -1.39
N THR A 149 -9.75 -26.54 -1.94
CA THR A 149 -9.95 -27.10 -3.27
C THR A 149 -10.03 -28.62 -3.18
N GLU A 150 -10.37 -29.31 -4.28
CA GLU A 150 -10.36 -30.78 -4.35
C GLU A 150 -8.97 -31.37 -4.06
N LYS A 151 -7.90 -30.61 -4.32
CA LYS A 151 -6.50 -31.04 -4.13
C LYS A 151 -5.90 -30.59 -2.78
N GLY A 152 -6.73 -30.13 -1.84
CA GLY A 152 -6.29 -29.55 -0.57
C GLY A 152 -6.37 -28.02 -0.57
N TYR A 153 -5.49 -27.36 0.19
CA TYR A 153 -5.51 -25.91 0.33
C TYR A 153 -4.61 -25.20 -0.67
N LYS A 154 -5.10 -24.08 -1.19
CA LYS A 154 -4.39 -23.22 -2.15
C LYS A 154 -4.18 -21.83 -1.58
N PHE A 155 -2.96 -21.30 -1.69
CA PHE A 155 -2.68 -19.91 -1.31
C PHE A 155 -3.35 -18.90 -2.25
N ASN A 156 -3.91 -17.84 -1.69
CA ASN A 156 -4.78 -16.87 -2.37
C ASN A 156 -4.24 -15.43 -2.18
N ALA A 157 -2.96 -15.24 -2.49
CA ALA A 157 -2.33 -13.92 -2.54
C ALA A 157 -1.19 -13.89 -3.59
N VAL A 158 -0.71 -12.69 -3.90
CA VAL A 158 0.56 -12.48 -4.59
C VAL A 158 1.67 -12.52 -3.53
N TRP A 159 2.73 -13.29 -3.75
CA TRP A 159 3.78 -13.49 -2.75
C TRP A 159 5.18 -13.41 -3.36
N MET A 160 6.08 -12.76 -2.62
CA MET A 160 7.50 -12.67 -2.93
C MET A 160 8.29 -12.98 -1.67
N ASP A 161 9.16 -13.98 -1.79
CA ASP A 161 9.96 -14.55 -0.71
C ASP A 161 11.36 -13.96 -0.61
N SER A 162 11.74 -13.05 -1.51
CA SER A 162 13.08 -12.48 -1.52
C SER A 162 13.15 -11.06 -2.11
N PRO A 163 14.08 -10.22 -1.60
CA PRO A 163 14.42 -8.94 -2.23
C PRO A 163 14.82 -9.09 -3.70
N GLN A 164 15.45 -10.20 -4.09
CA GLN A 164 15.88 -10.44 -5.47
C GLN A 164 14.68 -10.66 -6.42
N THR A 165 13.62 -11.32 -5.96
CA THR A 165 12.35 -11.41 -6.71
C THR A 165 11.72 -10.03 -6.89
N MET A 166 11.74 -9.19 -5.84
CA MET A 166 11.29 -7.80 -5.91
C MET A 166 12.11 -6.99 -6.94
N ASP A 167 13.44 -7.12 -6.93
CA ASP A 167 14.32 -6.40 -7.86
C ASP A 167 14.08 -6.80 -9.31
N ARG A 168 13.92 -8.10 -9.59
CA ARG A 168 13.59 -8.60 -10.94
C ARG A 168 12.26 -8.05 -11.41
N LEU A 169 11.25 -8.09 -10.54
CA LEU A 169 9.92 -7.56 -10.82
C LEU A 169 9.96 -6.04 -11.09
N ASN A 170 10.67 -5.28 -10.27
CA ASN A 170 10.84 -3.84 -10.43
C ASN A 170 11.54 -3.46 -11.75
N LYS A 171 12.49 -4.29 -12.23
CA LYS A 171 13.14 -4.11 -13.53
C LYS A 171 12.22 -4.42 -14.71
N ALA A 172 11.32 -5.39 -14.56
CA ALA A 172 10.36 -5.78 -15.59
C ALA A 172 9.14 -4.83 -15.67
N MET A 173 8.84 -4.11 -14.58
CA MET A 173 7.76 -3.13 -14.59
C MET A 173 8.13 -1.92 -15.46
N PRO A 174 7.23 -1.51 -16.38
CA PRO A 174 7.43 -0.26 -17.11
C PRO A 174 7.37 0.93 -16.15
N ASP A 175 8.07 2.00 -16.49
CA ASP A 175 7.86 3.29 -15.85
C ASP A 175 6.51 3.85 -16.30
N LEU A 176 5.60 4.06 -15.35
CA LEU A 176 4.27 4.61 -15.59
C LEU A 176 4.13 6.04 -15.06
N SER A 177 5.23 6.64 -14.59
CA SER A 177 5.23 7.95 -13.94
C SER A 177 4.59 9.04 -14.79
N ASP A 178 4.92 9.10 -16.07
CA ASP A 178 4.34 10.08 -17.00
C ASP A 178 2.80 10.00 -17.07
N LEU A 179 2.20 8.82 -16.85
CA LEU A 179 0.75 8.63 -16.91
C LEU A 179 0.04 9.21 -15.69
N TYR A 180 0.58 9.00 -14.49
CA TYR A 180 -0.10 9.38 -13.24
C TYR A 180 0.45 10.67 -12.61
N ALA A 181 1.69 11.08 -12.91
CA ALA A 181 2.31 12.25 -12.31
C ALA A 181 1.48 13.54 -12.46
N PRO A 182 0.87 13.86 -13.62
CA PRO A 182 0.02 15.03 -13.75
C PRO A 182 -1.20 14.99 -12.82
N ALA A 183 -1.78 13.80 -12.60
CA ALA A 183 -2.93 13.64 -11.73
C ALA A 183 -2.54 13.73 -10.25
N VAL A 184 -1.43 13.09 -9.86
CA VAL A 184 -0.87 13.17 -8.51
C VAL A 184 -0.45 14.60 -8.16
N GLY A 185 0.16 15.34 -9.09
CA GLY A 185 0.50 16.76 -8.91
C GLY A 185 -0.75 17.64 -8.69
N LYS A 186 -1.81 17.45 -9.49
CA LYS A 186 -3.08 18.16 -9.28
C LYS A 186 -3.72 17.84 -7.94
N LEU A 187 -3.61 16.60 -7.49
CA LEU A 187 -4.10 16.17 -6.17
C LEU A 187 -3.30 16.84 -5.05
N TYR A 188 -1.97 16.85 -5.18
CA TYR A 188 -1.06 17.54 -4.25
C TYR A 188 -1.41 19.01 -4.11
N ASP A 189 -1.53 19.75 -5.21
CA ASP A 189 -1.81 21.19 -5.17
C ASP A 189 -3.14 21.49 -4.47
N LYS A 190 -4.17 20.68 -4.74
CA LYS A 190 -5.47 20.80 -4.08
C LYS A 190 -5.37 20.51 -2.58
N MET A 191 -4.71 19.42 -2.21
CA MET A 191 -4.52 19.05 -0.81
C MET A 191 -3.71 20.12 -0.09
N LEU A 192 -2.60 20.57 -0.66
CA LEU A 192 -1.73 21.58 -0.06
C LEU A 192 -2.52 22.86 0.19
N LYS A 193 -3.24 23.36 -0.81
CA LYS A 193 -4.09 24.55 -0.66
C LYS A 193 -5.09 24.40 0.48
N LEU A 194 -5.75 23.24 0.60
CA LEU A 194 -6.70 22.97 1.70
C LEU A 194 -6.01 22.86 3.06
N PHE A 195 -4.78 22.35 3.12
CA PHE A 195 -4.04 22.17 4.36
C PHE A 195 -3.38 23.44 4.87
N LEU A 196 -2.96 24.36 3.99
CA LEU A 196 -2.37 25.65 4.37
C LEU A 196 -3.43 26.71 4.76
N GLN A 197 -4.70 26.50 4.39
CA GLN A 197 -5.78 27.42 4.73
C GLN A 197 -5.83 27.70 6.25
N ASN A 198 -5.75 28.98 6.59
CA ASN A 198 -5.78 29.48 7.97
C ASN A 198 -4.69 28.91 8.88
N GLN A 199 -3.56 28.44 8.32
CA GLN A 199 -2.42 28.00 9.11
C GLN A 199 -1.38 29.12 9.28
N PRO A 200 -0.62 29.12 10.38
CA PRO A 200 0.52 30.01 10.54
C PRO A 200 1.57 29.78 9.43
N LYS A 201 2.07 30.87 8.83
CA LYS A 201 3.07 30.81 7.74
C LYS A 201 4.33 30.00 8.08
N HIS A 202 4.76 30.04 9.34
CA HIS A 202 5.97 29.33 9.78
C HIS A 202 5.80 27.81 9.84
N LEU A 203 4.58 27.28 9.69
CA LEU A 203 4.28 25.84 9.65
C LEU A 203 4.09 25.31 8.22
N GLU A 204 4.03 26.20 7.21
CA GLU A 204 3.83 25.81 5.82
C GLU A 204 4.85 24.77 5.34
N PRO A 205 6.15 24.87 5.68
CA PRO A 205 7.14 23.84 5.31
C PRO A 205 6.81 22.44 5.82
N GLN A 206 6.47 22.32 7.10
CA GLN A 206 6.13 21.05 7.75
C GLN A 206 4.84 20.47 7.15
N ILE A 207 3.83 21.33 6.95
CA ILE A 207 2.55 20.94 6.36
C ILE A 207 2.75 20.47 4.91
N ALA A 208 3.53 21.20 4.11
CA ALA A 208 3.84 20.84 2.74
C ALA A 208 4.56 19.49 2.66
N TYR A 209 5.55 19.26 3.54
CA TYR A 209 6.27 17.99 3.62
C TYR A 209 5.32 16.82 3.93
N MET A 210 4.43 16.98 4.92
CA MET A 210 3.47 15.93 5.25
C MET A 210 2.43 15.69 4.15
N VAL A 211 1.88 16.75 3.55
CA VAL A 211 0.93 16.62 2.43
C VAL A 211 1.59 15.92 1.25
N ARG A 212 2.86 16.27 0.95
CA ARG A 212 3.66 15.59 -0.07
C ARG A 212 3.73 14.09 0.20
N GLY A 213 4.04 13.69 1.44
CA GLY A 213 4.12 12.29 1.80
C GLY A 213 2.79 11.55 1.77
N ASN A 214 1.73 12.13 2.30
CA ASN A 214 0.39 11.53 2.24
C ASN A 214 -0.15 11.39 0.81
N THR A 215 0.22 12.32 -0.06
CA THR A 215 -0.18 12.28 -1.48
C THR A 215 0.63 11.25 -2.26
N ALA A 216 1.94 11.15 -2.00
CA ALA A 216 2.84 10.35 -2.81
C ALA A 216 3.05 8.90 -2.31
N ALA A 217 3.23 8.71 -1.00
CA ALA A 217 3.65 7.45 -0.41
C ALA A 217 2.46 6.59 0.04
N ALA A 218 1.50 6.36 -0.86
CA ALA A 218 0.44 5.35 -0.69
C ALA A 218 -0.78 5.69 0.19
N GLY A 219 -1.14 6.97 0.32
CA GLY A 219 -2.47 7.35 0.79
C GLY A 219 -3.39 7.70 -0.37
N TRP A 220 -3.35 8.96 -0.78
CA TRP A 220 -4.38 9.54 -1.64
C TRP A 220 -4.18 9.27 -3.14
N SER A 221 -2.93 9.12 -3.61
CA SER A 221 -2.64 8.73 -5.00
C SER A 221 -3.20 7.36 -5.35
N LEU A 222 -3.10 6.40 -4.43
CA LEU A 222 -3.66 5.05 -4.58
C LEU A 222 -5.17 5.05 -4.70
N ILE A 223 -5.85 5.74 -3.79
CA ILE A 223 -7.30 5.90 -3.80
C ILE A 223 -7.74 6.57 -5.11
N PHE A 224 -7.01 7.60 -5.55
CA PHE A 224 -7.30 8.31 -6.79
C PHE A 224 -7.13 7.41 -8.03
N CYS A 225 -6.04 6.65 -8.12
CA CYS A 225 -5.79 5.71 -9.22
C CYS A 225 -6.89 4.64 -9.31
N LEU A 226 -7.24 4.06 -8.16
CA LEU A 226 -8.26 3.03 -8.05
C LEU A 226 -9.66 3.58 -8.40
N ALA A 227 -10.03 4.76 -7.89
CA ALA A 227 -11.33 5.38 -8.16
C ALA A 227 -11.47 5.87 -9.61
N SER A 228 -10.36 6.29 -10.23
CA SER A 228 -10.35 6.77 -11.63
C SER A 228 -10.35 5.63 -12.64
N GLY A 229 -9.66 4.52 -12.35
CA GLY A 229 -9.68 3.33 -13.20
C GLY A 229 -11.07 2.70 -13.32
N TYR A 230 -11.88 2.77 -12.27
CA TYR A 230 -13.24 2.23 -12.27
C TYR A 230 -14.23 3.06 -13.13
N ARG A 231 -14.03 4.38 -13.25
CA ARG A 231 -14.86 5.23 -14.13
C ARG A 231 -14.73 4.87 -15.60
N TYR A 232 -13.56 4.39 -16.03
CA TYR A 232 -13.35 3.92 -17.40
C TYR A 232 -14.00 2.56 -17.69
N LEU A 233 -14.32 1.76 -16.66
CA LEU A 233 -14.93 0.43 -16.81
C LEU A 233 -16.46 0.44 -16.72
N LEU A 234 -17.08 1.43 -16.08
CA LEU A 234 -18.54 1.58 -16.05
C LEU A 234 -19.10 2.31 -17.29
N GLN A 235 -18.22 2.74 -18.20
CA GLN A 235 -18.57 3.35 -19.49
C GLN A 235 -18.17 2.47 -20.69
N GLY A 236 -17.71 1.24 -20.44
CA GLY A 236 -17.37 0.24 -21.46
C GLY A 236 -18.37 -0.90 -21.50
#